data_AF-A0A968VZ79-F1
#
_entry.id   AF-A0A968VZ79-F1
#
_cell.length_a   1.000
_cell.length_b   1.000
_cell.length_c   1.000
_cell.angle_alpha   90.00
_cell.angle_beta   90.00
_cell.angle_gamma   90.00
#
_symmetry.space_group_name_H-M   'P 1'
#
loop_
_entity.id
_entity.type
_entity.pdbx_description
1 polymer ?
#
loop_
_entity_poly.entity_id
_entity_poly.type
_entity_poly.pdbx_seq_one_letter_code
_entity_poly.pdbx_strand_id
1 'polypeptide(L)' 'MAEEKKNAGFRDRISTVNSTGGRNWVYARKPKGRLYVYRRILGYFLIVFLPLPRL' A
#
# COMPACT_ATOMS: atom_id res chain seq x y z
N MET A 1 -33.99 -19.31 -37.67
CA MET A 1 -33.42 -19.66 -36.35
C MET A 1 -32.40 -18.57 -36.04
N ALA A 2 -32.73 -17.67 -35.12
CA ALA A 2 -31.87 -16.52 -34.80
C ALA A 2 -30.85 -16.94 -33.72
N GLU A 3 -29.58 -16.61 -33.95
CA GLU A 3 -28.46 -16.90 -33.06
C GLU A 3 -28.43 -15.85 -31.92
N GLU A 4 -28.62 -16.30 -30.68
CA GLU A 4 -28.59 -15.44 -29.50
C GLU A 4 -27.14 -15.11 -29.12
N LYS A 5 -26.63 -13.96 -29.56
CA LYS A 5 -25.34 -13.45 -29.11
C LYS A 5 -25.43 -13.03 -27.64
N LYS A 6 -24.97 -13.90 -26.74
CA LYS A 6 -24.62 -13.54 -25.36
C LYS A 6 -23.56 -12.44 -25.38
N ASN A 7 -24.00 -11.20 -25.21
CA ASN A 7 -23.10 -10.08 -24.94
C ASN A 7 -22.37 -10.38 -23.63
N ALA A 8 -21.12 -10.86 -23.74
CA ALA A 8 -20.25 -11.06 -22.61
C ALA A 8 -20.04 -9.70 -21.93
N GLY A 9 -20.48 -9.58 -20.68
CA GLY A 9 -20.54 -8.35 -19.88
C GLY A 9 -19.28 -7.50 -19.95
N PHE A 10 -19.24 -6.63 -20.95
CA PHE A 10 -18.16 -5.70 -21.19
C PHE A 10 -18.36 -4.52 -20.23
N ARG A 11 -17.46 -4.37 -19.26
CA ARG A 11 -17.45 -3.30 -18.24
C ARG A 11 -18.48 -3.40 -17.10
N ASP A 12 -19.16 -4.54 -16.94
CA ASP A 12 -20.08 -4.76 -15.80
C ASP A 12 -19.38 -4.95 -14.44
N ARG A 13 -18.04 -4.90 -14.40
CA ARG A 13 -17.25 -5.05 -13.18
C ARG A 13 -16.28 -3.89 -13.03
N ILE A 14 -16.46 -3.12 -11.97
CA ILE A 14 -15.51 -2.09 -11.56
C ILE A 14 -14.39 -2.77 -10.79
N SER A 15 -13.14 -2.68 -11.27
CA SER A 15 -11.96 -3.37 -10.71
C SER A 15 -11.56 -2.92 -9.30
N THR A 16 -12.11 -1.80 -8.81
CA THR A 16 -11.78 -1.18 -7.52
C THR A 16 -12.78 -1.49 -6.40
N VAL A 17 -13.83 -2.27 -6.70
CA VAL A 17 -14.95 -2.54 -5.78
C VAL A 17 -15.04 -4.04 -5.51
N ASN A 18 -15.21 -4.42 -4.24
CA ASN A 18 -15.43 -5.80 -3.82
C ASN A 18 -16.85 -6.27 -4.26
N SER A 19 -17.11 -7.58 -4.29
CA SER A 19 -18.40 -8.17 -4.68
C SER A 19 -19.60 -7.68 -3.87
N THR A 20 -19.37 -7.10 -2.69
CA THR A 20 -20.36 -6.50 -1.78
C THR A 20 -20.44 -4.97 -1.84
N GLY A 21 -19.75 -4.29 -2.77
CA GLY A 21 -19.81 -2.83 -2.94
C GLY A 21 -18.80 -2.03 -2.10
N GLY A 22 -17.96 -2.68 -1.29
CA GLY A 22 -16.90 -2.03 -0.52
C GLY A 22 -15.68 -1.63 -1.37
N ARG A 23 -15.01 -0.52 -1.02
CA ARG A 23 -13.81 -0.03 -1.73
C ARG A 23 -12.57 -0.83 -1.33
N ASN A 24 -11.81 -1.34 -2.31
CA ASN A 24 -10.57 -2.06 -2.03
C ASN A 24 -9.39 -1.08 -1.92
N TRP A 25 -8.96 -0.78 -0.69
CA TRP A 25 -7.83 0.11 -0.44
C TRP A 25 -6.51 -0.64 -0.56
N VAL A 26 -5.63 -0.17 -1.46
CA VAL A 26 -4.28 -0.72 -1.60
C VAL A 26 -3.36 -0.03 -0.61
N TYR A 27 -2.87 -0.76 0.39
CA TYR A 27 -1.89 -0.26 1.35
C TYR A 27 -0.47 -0.59 0.90
N ALA A 28 0.42 0.41 0.96
CA ALA A 28 1.84 0.18 0.75
C ALA A 28 2.40 -0.78 1.83
N ARG A 29 3.25 -1.73 1.41
CA ARG A 29 3.91 -2.63 2.35
C ARG A 29 4.89 -1.83 3.19
N LYS A 30 4.77 -1.90 4.53
CA LYS A 30 5.79 -1.35 5.42
C LYS A 30 7.15 -1.97 5.08
N PRO A 31 8.21 -1.17 4.94
CA PRO A 31 9.55 -1.70 4.71
C PRO A 31 9.97 -2.58 5.91
N LYS A 32 10.47 -3.78 5.62
CA LYS A 32 10.96 -4.75 6.61
C LYS A 32 12.39 -5.13 6.23
N GLY A 33 13.28 -5.25 7.20
CA GLY A 33 14.65 -5.73 6.96
C GLY A 33 15.71 -5.03 7.80
N ARG A 34 16.90 -5.63 7.83
CA ARG A 34 18.04 -5.17 8.64
C ARG A 34 18.47 -3.75 8.27
N LEU A 35 18.58 -3.44 6.98
CA LEU A 35 18.96 -2.11 6.48
C LEU A 35 17.99 -0.99 6.92
N TYR A 36 16.68 -1.26 6.92
CA TYR A 36 15.67 -0.30 7.38
C TYR A 36 15.79 -0.03 8.89
N VAL A 37 16.07 -1.09 9.67
CA VAL A 37 16.27 -0.98 11.12
C VAL A 37 17.55 -0.21 11.43
N TYR A 38 18.65 -0.47 10.73
CA TYR A 38 19.91 0.27 10.92
C TYR A 38 19.76 1.76 10.61
N ARG A 39 19.09 2.12 9.51
CA ARG A 39 18.79 3.54 9.19
C ARG A 39 18.02 4.21 10.32
N ARG A 40 17.02 3.51 10.87
CA ARG A 40 16.18 4.03 11.96
C ARG A 40 17.00 4.27 13.24
N ILE A 41 17.85 3.31 13.62
CA ILE A 41 18.70 3.41 14.81
C ILE A 41 19.72 4.55 14.65
N LEU A 42 20.37 4.65 13.48
CA LEU A 42 21.30 5.73 13.18
C LEU A 42 20.65 7.10 13.30
N GLY A 43 19.41 7.26 12.81
CA GLY A 43 18.64 8.49 12.95
C GLY A 43 18.37 8.87 14.41
N TYR A 44 17.94 7.92 15.24
CA TYR A 44 17.74 8.18 16.67
C TYR A 44 19.07 8.48 17.38
N PHE A 45 20.15 7.80 17.01
CA PHE A 45 21.48 8.08 17.55
C PHE A 45 21.93 9.52 17.25
N LEU A 46 21.77 9.97 16.00
CA LEU A 46 22.11 11.34 15.59
C LEU A 46 21.29 12.39 16.34
N ILE A 47 19.99 12.16 16.52
CA ILE A 47 19.10 13.10 17.24
C ILE A 47 19.41 13.15 18.74
N VAL A 48 19.83 12.04 19.35
CA VAL A 48 20.25 12.06 20.76
C VAL A 48 21.63 12.70 20.89
N PHE A 49 22.55 12.47 19.96
CA PHE A 49 23.94 12.94 20.06
C PHE A 49 24.15 14.41 19.67
N LEU A 50 23.41 14.94 18.69
CA LEU A 50 23.63 16.28 18.14
C LEU A 50 23.18 17.44 19.06
N PRO A 51 22.01 17.40 19.73
CA PRO A 51 21.54 18.49 20.60
C PRO A 51 21.95 18.34 22.07
N LEU A 52 22.28 17.13 22.55
CA LEU A 52 22.73 16.89 23.93
C LEU A 52 23.89 17.79 24.41
N PRO A 53 24.91 18.12 23.59
CA PRO A 53 26.00 18.97 24.04
C PRO A 53 25.65 20.47 24.07
N ARG A 54 24.40 20.85 23.77
CA ARG A 54 23.97 22.25 23.68
C ARG A 54 22.69 22.58 24.48
N LEU A 55 22.11 21.62 25.19
CA LEU A 55 20.94 21.79 26.07
C LEU A 55 21.37 21.93 27.53
#